data_AF-A0A2D6FKU5-F1
#
_entry.id   AF-A0A2D6FKU5-F1
#
_cell.length_a   1.000
_cell.length_b   1.000
_cell.length_c   1.000
_cell.angle_alpha   90.00
_cell.angle_beta   90.00
_cell.angle_gamma   90.00
#
_symmetry.space_group_name_H-M   'P 1'
#
loop_
_entity.id
_entity.type
_entity.pdbx_description
1 polymer ?
#
loop_
_entity_poly.entity_id
_entity_poly.type
_entity_poly.pdbx_seq_one_letter_code
_entity_poly.pdbx_strand_id
1 'polypeptide(L)'
;MSKKLGLKLKTFTLPAGYTCPGAKDCLAYADRKTGKVKDGKETQFRCFMASLEATFPSLRAMVWENYEQLQVTLKNGVDACADLIHNSLPKKFDVMRVHVGGDYFSKEYLQAWIEVAKRNPDKVFYSYSKSLHLFREFALPENLVLTASRGGKYDDLIDLHAWKEAVVVFSEKEAADKDLEIDHDDSHAAFGAKDFALLIHGTQPAGSIASEALKLIKKKARA
;
A
#
# COMPACT_ATOMS: atom_id res chain seq x y z
N MET A 1 -0.88 14.15 8.47
CA MET A 1 -2.09 14.19 9.29
C MET A 1 -1.84 13.81 10.74
N SER A 2 -1.07 12.74 11.02
CA SER A 2 -0.65 12.32 12.37
C SER A 2 -0.15 13.48 13.25
N LYS A 3 0.65 14.39 12.65
CA LYS A 3 1.16 15.57 13.35
C LYS A 3 0.14 16.72 13.51
N LYS A 4 -0.86 16.83 12.62
CA LYS A 4 -1.90 17.89 12.64
C LYS A 4 -3.09 17.51 13.54
N LEU A 5 -3.47 16.24 13.59
CA LEU A 5 -4.53 15.69 14.45
C LEU A 5 -4.01 15.10 15.77
N GLY A 6 -2.70 15.10 15.99
CA GLY A 6 -2.08 14.47 17.17
C GLY A 6 -2.12 12.94 17.19
N LEU A 7 -2.60 12.30 16.12
CA LEU A 7 -2.70 10.84 15.99
C LEU A 7 -1.33 10.18 15.75
N LYS A 8 -1.11 9.01 16.32
CA LYS A 8 0.10 8.20 16.13
C LYS A 8 -0.11 7.20 15.01
N LEU A 9 0.41 7.54 13.84
CA LEU A 9 0.47 6.62 12.70
C LEU A 9 1.64 5.63 12.84
N LYS A 10 1.34 4.35 12.67
CA LYS A 10 2.31 3.27 12.51
C LYS A 10 2.09 2.57 11.17
N THR A 11 3.07 1.81 10.75
CA THR A 11 3.03 1.14 9.45
C THR A 11 3.45 -0.31 9.59
N PHE A 12 2.83 -1.15 8.77
CA PHE A 12 3.19 -2.54 8.56
C PHE A 12 3.52 -2.73 7.08
N THR A 13 4.47 -3.60 6.74
CA THR A 13 4.90 -3.77 5.35
C THR A 13 5.36 -5.18 5.03
N LEU A 14 5.15 -5.56 3.77
CA LEU A 14 5.52 -6.83 3.18
C LEU A 14 6.41 -6.62 1.95
N PRO A 15 7.02 -7.68 1.39
CA PRO A 15 7.90 -7.55 0.23
C PRO A 15 7.12 -7.08 -0.99
N ALA A 16 7.54 -5.95 -1.55
CA ALA A 16 6.91 -5.35 -2.72
C ALA A 16 6.98 -6.28 -3.93
N GLY A 17 5.90 -6.33 -4.70
CA GLY A 17 5.76 -7.17 -5.89
C GLY A 17 5.53 -8.65 -5.60
N TYR A 18 6.21 -9.22 -4.60
CA TYR A 18 6.07 -10.66 -4.25
C TYR A 18 4.74 -10.98 -3.58
N THR A 19 4.17 -10.02 -2.86
CA THR A 19 2.88 -10.17 -2.15
C THR A 19 1.76 -9.39 -2.82
N CYS A 20 1.95 -8.94 -4.07
CA CYS A 20 1.03 -8.04 -4.78
C CYS A 20 0.36 -8.73 -5.99
N PRO A 21 -0.55 -9.69 -5.81
CA PRO A 21 -1.14 -10.43 -6.93
C PRO A 21 -1.91 -9.53 -7.91
N GLY A 22 -2.48 -8.42 -7.43
CA GLY A 22 -3.20 -7.43 -8.24
C GLY A 22 -2.34 -6.32 -8.87
N ALA A 23 -1.05 -6.24 -8.55
CA ALA A 23 -0.20 -5.17 -9.09
C ALA A 23 0.09 -5.34 -10.59
N LYS A 24 0.04 -4.21 -11.33
CA LYS A 24 0.32 -4.13 -12.77
C LYS A 24 1.25 -2.96 -13.06
N ASP A 25 0.73 -1.73 -13.04
CA ASP A 25 1.46 -0.52 -13.42
C ASP A 25 2.62 -0.20 -12.47
N CYS A 26 2.46 -0.60 -11.20
CA CYS A 26 3.46 -0.38 -10.15
C CYS A 26 4.39 -1.58 -9.92
N LEU A 27 4.23 -2.68 -10.66
CA LEU A 27 4.82 -3.96 -10.31
C LEU A 27 6.34 -3.90 -10.38
N ALA A 28 7.01 -4.09 -9.23
CA ALA A 28 8.46 -4.14 -9.15
C ALA A 28 8.87 -5.00 -7.96
N TYR A 29 10.02 -5.65 -8.09
CA TYR A 29 10.56 -6.60 -7.14
C TYR A 29 11.96 -6.17 -6.74
N ALA A 30 12.30 -6.23 -5.46
CA ALA A 30 13.69 -6.25 -5.01
C ALA A 30 14.09 -7.69 -4.69
N ASP A 31 15.08 -8.23 -5.40
CA ASP A 31 15.54 -9.60 -5.15
C ASP A 31 15.88 -9.81 -3.66
N ARG A 32 15.34 -10.88 -3.07
CA ARG A 32 15.43 -11.15 -1.62
C ARG A 32 16.87 -11.10 -1.07
N LYS A 33 17.85 -11.57 -1.84
CA LYS A 33 19.25 -11.71 -1.38
C LYS A 33 20.12 -10.53 -1.81
N THR A 34 19.97 -10.09 -3.05
CA THR A 34 20.84 -9.09 -3.68
C THR A 34 20.24 -7.69 -3.65
N GLY A 35 18.91 -7.58 -3.63
CA GLY A 35 18.19 -6.30 -3.71
C GLY A 35 18.13 -5.74 -5.12
N LYS A 36 18.65 -6.47 -6.11
CA LYS A 36 18.56 -6.06 -7.50
C LYS A 36 17.09 -5.89 -7.87
N VAL A 37 16.74 -4.70 -8.35
CA VAL A 37 15.36 -4.40 -8.76
C VAL A 37 15.07 -5.02 -10.12
N LYS A 38 13.89 -5.60 -10.26
CA LYS A 38 13.30 -6.01 -11.52
C LYS A 38 11.89 -5.44 -11.61
N ASP A 39 11.61 -4.69 -12.67
CA ASP A 39 10.25 -4.22 -12.95
C ASP A 39 9.44 -5.30 -13.67
N GLY A 40 8.12 -5.25 -13.51
CA GLY A 40 7.17 -6.04 -14.29
C GLY A 40 7.14 -5.63 -15.76
N LYS A 41 6.52 -6.46 -16.59
CA LYS A 41 6.43 -6.20 -18.05
C LYS A 41 5.56 -4.98 -18.38
N GLU A 42 4.56 -4.71 -17.56
CA GLU A 42 3.55 -3.67 -17.76
C GLU A 42 3.79 -2.45 -16.86
N THR A 43 4.96 -2.37 -16.22
CA THR A 43 5.27 -1.31 -15.26
C THR A 43 5.33 0.05 -15.95
N GLN A 44 4.47 0.97 -15.50
CA GLN A 44 4.43 2.37 -15.90
C GLN A 44 5.28 3.24 -14.96
N PHE A 45 5.28 2.88 -13.66
CA PHE A 45 6.06 3.52 -12.62
C PHE A 45 6.51 2.48 -11.60
N ARG A 46 7.73 2.55 -11.11
CA ARG A 46 8.26 1.61 -10.13
C ARG A 46 7.64 1.84 -8.75
N CYS A 47 7.21 0.76 -8.09
CA CYS A 47 6.85 0.81 -6.67
C CYS A 47 8.02 1.37 -5.84
N PHE A 48 7.77 2.43 -5.08
CA PHE A 48 8.82 3.05 -4.27
C PHE A 48 9.41 2.09 -3.23
N MET A 49 8.60 1.17 -2.68
CA MET A 49 9.07 0.19 -1.70
C MET A 49 10.04 -0.83 -2.28
N ALA A 50 9.86 -1.27 -3.52
CA ALA A 50 10.87 -2.09 -4.19
C ALA A 50 12.22 -1.36 -4.29
N SER A 51 12.20 -0.03 -4.52
CA SER A 51 13.43 0.78 -4.50
C SER A 51 14.04 0.92 -3.09
N LEU A 52 13.21 1.04 -2.05
CA LEU A 52 13.68 1.11 -0.67
C LEU A 52 14.26 -0.24 -0.21
N GLU A 53 13.60 -1.36 -0.51
CA GLU A 53 14.11 -2.71 -0.24
C GLU A 53 15.43 -2.99 -0.98
N ALA A 54 15.61 -2.44 -2.18
CA ALA A 54 16.88 -2.50 -2.89
C ALA A 54 18.00 -1.69 -2.21
N THR A 55 17.64 -0.55 -1.64
CA THR A 55 18.60 0.38 -1.01
C THR A 55 18.97 -0.04 0.41
N PHE A 56 18.03 -0.62 1.17
CA PHE A 56 18.15 -0.89 2.59
C PHE A 56 18.02 -2.40 2.89
N PRO A 57 19.15 -3.12 3.03
CA PRO A 57 19.13 -4.56 3.31
C PRO A 57 18.38 -4.94 4.60
N SER A 58 18.40 -4.10 5.64
CA SER A 58 17.67 -4.32 6.89
C SER A 58 16.16 -4.25 6.71
N LEU A 59 15.67 -3.27 5.93
CA LEU A 59 14.27 -3.20 5.54
C LEU A 59 13.86 -4.43 4.73
N ARG A 60 14.68 -4.81 3.74
CA ARG A 60 14.43 -6.00 2.92
C ARG A 60 14.37 -7.27 3.78
N ALA A 61 15.29 -7.44 4.73
CA ALA A 61 15.26 -8.58 5.64
C ALA A 61 13.97 -8.61 6.47
N MET A 62 13.58 -7.47 7.05
CA MET A 62 12.38 -7.35 7.88
C MET A 62 11.08 -7.66 7.10
N VAL A 63 10.93 -7.16 5.87
CA VAL A 63 9.70 -7.44 5.10
C VAL A 63 9.56 -8.92 4.75
N TRP A 64 10.69 -9.59 4.46
CA TRP A 64 10.69 -11.02 4.19
C TRP A 64 10.41 -11.84 5.45
N GLU A 65 10.98 -11.45 6.59
CA GLU A 65 10.67 -12.06 7.89
C GLU A 65 9.18 -11.95 8.22
N ASN A 66 8.58 -10.76 8.06
CA ASN A 66 7.13 -10.57 8.25
C ASN A 66 6.32 -11.53 7.37
N TYR A 67 6.65 -11.61 6.09
CA TYR A 67 5.94 -12.47 5.16
C TYR A 67 6.06 -13.96 5.52
N GLU A 68 7.25 -14.41 5.91
CA GLU A 68 7.49 -15.80 6.30
C GLU A 68 6.72 -16.18 7.56
N GLN A 69 6.69 -15.32 8.58
CA GLN A 69 5.90 -15.57 9.79
C GLN A 69 4.40 -15.66 9.49
N LEU A 70 3.89 -14.82 8.59
CA LEU A 70 2.49 -14.89 8.15
C LEU A 70 2.21 -16.18 7.39
N GLN A 71 3.08 -16.58 6.47
CA GLN A 71 2.95 -17.83 5.72
C GLN A 71 2.96 -19.06 6.64
N VAL A 72 3.82 -19.07 7.66
CA VAL A 72 3.87 -20.17 8.63
C VAL A 72 2.61 -20.20 9.48
N THR A 73 2.15 -19.06 9.99
CA THR A 73 0.97 -19.00 10.87
C THR A 73 -0.33 -19.27 10.15
N LEU A 74 -0.47 -18.86 8.88
CA LEU A 74 -1.64 -19.17 8.06
C LEU A 74 -1.86 -20.66 7.84
N LYS A 75 -0.82 -21.49 7.92
CA LYS A 75 -0.96 -22.97 7.90
C LYS A 75 -1.77 -23.49 9.09
N ASN A 76 -1.82 -22.73 10.18
CA ASN A 76 -2.58 -23.03 11.38
C ASN A 76 -3.96 -22.33 11.39
N GLY A 77 -4.34 -21.66 10.29
CA GLY A 77 -5.64 -21.01 10.12
C GLY A 77 -5.61 -19.49 10.26
N VAL A 78 -6.75 -18.87 9.93
CA VAL A 78 -6.96 -17.41 9.95
C VAL A 78 -6.76 -16.85 11.36
N ASP A 79 -7.34 -17.48 12.38
CA ASP A 79 -7.25 -17.00 13.77
C ASP A 79 -5.81 -17.00 14.30
N ALA A 80 -5.01 -18.01 13.98
CA ALA A 80 -3.60 -18.06 14.35
C ALA A 80 -2.79 -16.92 13.70
N CYS A 81 -3.10 -16.58 12.45
CA CYS A 81 -2.50 -15.44 11.77
C CYS A 81 -2.95 -14.11 12.38
N ALA A 82 -4.25 -13.98 12.70
CA ALA A 82 -4.80 -12.81 13.38
C ALA A 82 -4.18 -12.62 14.77
N ASP A 83 -3.97 -13.70 15.53
CA ASP A 83 -3.28 -13.69 16.83
C ASP A 83 -1.85 -13.17 16.69
N LEU A 84 -1.09 -13.68 15.70
CA LEU A 84 0.27 -13.20 15.43
C LEU A 84 0.29 -11.69 15.15
N ILE A 85 -0.57 -11.23 14.24
CA ILE A 85 -0.62 -9.81 13.86
C ILE A 85 -1.02 -8.96 15.06
N HIS A 86 -2.10 -9.34 15.77
CA HIS A 86 -2.62 -8.61 16.92
C HIS A 86 -1.59 -8.47 18.04
N ASN A 87 -0.91 -9.57 18.40
CA ASN A 87 0.11 -9.58 19.45
C ASN A 87 1.39 -8.83 19.04
N SER A 88 1.60 -8.63 17.74
CA SER A 88 2.73 -7.87 17.19
C SER A 88 2.43 -6.37 17.01
N LEU A 89 1.19 -5.92 17.28
CA LEU A 89 0.83 -4.52 17.14
C LEU A 89 1.66 -3.64 18.09
N PRO A 90 2.08 -2.44 17.66
CA PRO A 90 2.76 -1.49 18.53
C PRO A 90 1.89 -1.13 19.73
N LYS A 91 2.48 -0.98 20.93
CA LYS A 91 1.73 -0.62 22.14
C LYS A 91 1.01 0.73 22.09
N LYS A 92 1.50 1.67 21.28
CA LYS A 92 0.97 3.04 21.18
C LYS A 92 0.84 3.47 19.72
N PHE A 93 -0.37 3.37 19.20
CA PHE A 93 -0.78 3.90 17.90
C PHE A 93 -2.28 4.16 17.90
N ASP A 94 -2.71 4.99 16.96
CA ASP A 94 -4.12 5.30 16.70
C ASP A 94 -4.52 4.85 15.29
N VAL A 95 -3.57 4.95 14.35
CA VAL A 95 -3.77 4.58 12.94
C VAL A 95 -2.65 3.64 12.49
N MET A 96 -3.00 2.55 11.82
CA MET A 96 -2.07 1.63 11.18
C MET A 96 -2.26 1.67 9.67
N ARG A 97 -1.21 2.07 8.94
CA ARG A 97 -1.12 1.80 7.50
C ARG A 97 -0.75 0.35 7.30
N VAL A 98 -1.72 -0.45 6.88
CA VAL A 98 -1.53 -1.84 6.50
C VAL A 98 -0.97 -1.85 5.09
N HIS A 99 0.28 -2.28 4.98
CA HIS A 99 1.11 -2.30 3.77
C HIS A 99 1.60 -0.91 3.32
N VAL A 100 2.86 -0.61 3.65
CA VAL A 100 3.63 0.41 2.92
C VAL A 100 4.08 -0.15 1.58
N GLY A 101 4.62 -1.37 1.61
CA GLY A 101 4.90 -2.23 0.47
C GLY A 101 4.21 -3.58 0.65
N GLY A 102 4.08 -4.30 -0.45
CA GLY A 102 3.27 -5.51 -0.52
C GLY A 102 1.77 -5.22 -0.62
N ASP A 103 0.96 -6.27 -0.57
CA ASP A 103 -0.51 -6.20 -0.59
C ASP A 103 -1.09 -7.45 0.10
N TYR A 104 -2.41 -7.57 0.10
CA TYR A 104 -3.10 -8.80 0.45
C TYR A 104 -2.81 -9.89 -0.59
N PHE A 105 -2.06 -10.93 -0.19
CA PHE A 105 -1.62 -12.00 -1.08
C PHE A 105 -2.54 -13.23 -1.10
N SER A 106 -3.47 -13.35 -0.14
CA SER A 106 -4.48 -14.41 -0.11
C SER A 106 -5.75 -13.97 0.61
N LYS A 107 -6.84 -14.72 0.40
CA LYS A 107 -8.13 -14.50 1.05
C LYS A 107 -8.03 -14.62 2.57
N GLU A 108 -7.34 -15.66 3.04
CA GLU A 108 -7.14 -15.96 4.46
C GLU A 108 -6.35 -14.84 5.16
N TYR A 109 -5.39 -14.25 4.46
CA TYR A 109 -4.63 -13.12 5.00
C TYR A 109 -5.46 -11.84 5.12
N LEU A 110 -6.36 -11.56 4.17
CA LEU A 110 -7.33 -10.47 4.31
C LEU A 110 -8.27 -10.74 5.49
N GLN A 111 -8.76 -11.96 5.65
CA GLN A 111 -9.60 -12.33 6.80
C GLN A 111 -8.88 -12.14 8.13
N ALA A 112 -7.58 -12.45 8.20
CA ALA A 112 -6.79 -12.21 9.42
C ALA A 112 -6.76 -10.72 9.81
N TRP A 113 -6.61 -9.81 8.84
CA TRP A 113 -6.70 -8.37 9.08
C TRP A 113 -8.11 -7.89 9.44
N ILE A 114 -9.15 -8.49 8.86
CA ILE A 114 -10.55 -8.24 9.26
C ILE A 114 -10.73 -8.60 10.74
N GLU A 115 -10.24 -9.76 11.19
CA GLU A 115 -10.32 -10.15 12.60
C GLU A 115 -9.47 -9.25 13.52
N VAL A 116 -8.27 -8.85 13.08
CA VAL A 116 -7.46 -7.87 13.82
C VAL A 116 -8.21 -6.55 13.99
N ALA A 117 -8.84 -6.03 12.94
CA ALA A 117 -9.60 -4.78 13.01
C ALA A 117 -10.79 -4.89 13.97
N LYS A 118 -11.57 -5.98 13.92
CA LYS A 118 -12.67 -6.24 14.86
C LYS A 118 -12.23 -6.29 16.32
N ARG A 119 -11.05 -6.86 16.60
CA ARG A 119 -10.48 -6.95 17.96
C ARG A 119 -9.94 -5.62 18.49
N ASN A 120 -9.78 -4.61 17.63
CA ASN A 120 -9.19 -3.31 17.98
C ASN A 120 -10.12 -2.17 17.51
N PRO A 121 -11.37 -2.11 18.01
CA PRO A 121 -12.39 -1.20 17.49
C PRO A 121 -12.07 0.29 17.71
N ASP A 122 -11.14 0.61 18.61
CA ASP A 122 -10.67 1.98 18.87
C ASP A 122 -9.53 2.43 17.94
N LYS A 123 -9.05 1.54 17.05
CA LYS A 123 -7.95 1.81 16.11
C LYS A 123 -8.47 1.86 14.68
N VAL A 124 -7.82 2.67 13.85
CA VAL A 124 -8.07 2.68 12.40
C VAL A 124 -6.96 1.93 11.67
N PHE A 125 -7.34 1.00 10.81
CA PHE A 125 -6.47 0.31 9.88
C PHE A 125 -6.85 0.77 8.48
N TYR A 126 -5.89 1.22 7.68
CA TYR A 126 -6.16 1.55 6.29
C TYR A 126 -5.09 0.96 5.38
N SER A 127 -5.49 0.61 4.16
CA SER A 127 -4.61 0.02 3.16
C SER A 127 -4.89 0.60 1.78
N TYR A 128 -3.84 0.76 0.99
CA TYR A 128 -3.96 0.88 -0.46
C TYR A 128 -3.87 -0.53 -1.05
N SER A 129 -4.88 -0.99 -1.77
CA SER A 129 -4.85 -2.33 -2.37
C SER A 129 -5.13 -2.32 -3.87
N LYS A 130 -4.34 -3.12 -4.60
CA LYS A 130 -4.60 -3.53 -5.98
C LYS A 130 -5.15 -4.96 -6.04
N SER A 131 -5.05 -5.73 -4.96
CA SER A 131 -5.64 -7.07 -4.80
C SER A 131 -7.17 -7.04 -4.61
N LEU A 132 -7.87 -6.20 -5.35
CA LEU A 132 -9.29 -5.90 -5.19
C LEU A 132 -10.23 -7.10 -5.34
N HIS A 133 -9.86 -8.08 -6.17
CA HIS A 133 -10.56 -9.36 -6.29
C HIS A 133 -10.76 -10.11 -4.96
N LEU A 134 -9.94 -9.86 -3.93
CA LEU A 134 -10.08 -10.48 -2.61
C LEU A 134 -11.17 -9.80 -1.76
N PHE A 135 -11.43 -8.52 -1.99
CA PHE A 135 -12.31 -7.70 -1.14
C PHE A 135 -13.79 -7.89 -1.45
N ARG A 136 -14.13 -8.22 -2.71
CA ARG A 136 -15.52 -8.38 -3.16
C ARG A 136 -16.33 -9.43 -2.38
N GLU A 137 -15.65 -10.30 -1.64
CA GLU A 137 -16.26 -11.42 -0.90
C GLU A 137 -16.55 -11.08 0.57
N PHE A 138 -16.15 -9.91 1.06
CA PHE A 138 -16.21 -9.58 2.47
C PHE A 138 -16.82 -8.21 2.75
N ALA A 139 -17.66 -8.15 3.78
CA ALA A 139 -17.98 -6.91 4.45
C ALA A 139 -16.83 -6.54 5.40
N LEU A 140 -16.25 -5.36 5.21
CA LEU A 140 -15.18 -4.85 6.08
C LEU A 140 -15.79 -4.21 7.35
N PRO A 141 -15.16 -4.36 8.51
CA PRO A 141 -15.52 -3.54 9.67
C PRO A 141 -15.20 -2.07 9.37
N GLU A 142 -15.95 -1.14 9.97
CA GLU A 142 -15.83 0.31 9.69
C GLU A 142 -14.42 0.86 9.91
N ASN A 143 -13.66 0.23 10.81
CA ASN A 143 -12.29 0.63 11.15
C ASN A 143 -11.21 -0.05 10.28
N LEU A 144 -11.58 -0.82 9.25
CA LEU A 144 -10.68 -1.34 8.22
C LEU A 144 -11.01 -0.69 6.87
N VAL A 145 -10.28 0.38 6.57
CA VAL A 145 -10.52 1.26 5.42
C VAL A 145 -9.76 0.77 4.19
N LEU A 146 -10.49 0.33 3.17
CA LEU A 146 -9.94 0.10 1.84
C LEU A 146 -9.84 1.42 1.08
N THR A 147 -8.64 1.74 0.60
CA THR A 147 -8.46 2.67 -0.52
C THR A 147 -8.08 1.85 -1.75
N ALA A 148 -8.97 1.79 -2.74
CA ALA A 148 -8.69 1.07 -3.97
C ALA A 148 -7.62 1.81 -4.77
N SER A 149 -6.53 1.15 -5.14
CA SER A 149 -5.41 1.83 -5.79
C SER A 149 -5.41 1.51 -7.29
N ARG A 150 -5.81 2.47 -8.13
CA ARG A 150 -5.88 2.26 -9.59
C ARG A 150 -4.50 1.99 -10.20
N GLY A 151 -4.49 1.34 -11.37
CA GLY A 151 -3.30 0.84 -12.06
C GLY A 151 -3.00 -0.63 -11.72
N GLY A 152 -4.02 -1.37 -11.31
CA GLY A 152 -3.97 -2.81 -11.02
C GLY A 152 -4.52 -3.66 -12.16
N LYS A 153 -4.64 -4.96 -11.88
CA LYS A 153 -5.28 -5.94 -12.78
C LYS A 153 -6.80 -5.97 -12.67
N TYR A 154 -7.35 -5.36 -11.62
CA TYR A 154 -8.74 -5.48 -11.21
C TYR A 154 -9.42 -4.12 -11.10
N ASP A 155 -8.97 -3.13 -11.89
CA ASP A 155 -9.47 -1.76 -11.82
C ASP A 155 -10.97 -1.67 -12.14
N ASP A 156 -11.51 -2.58 -12.95
CA ASP A 156 -12.95 -2.66 -13.24
C ASP A 156 -13.81 -2.83 -11.97
N LEU A 157 -13.25 -3.42 -10.90
CA LEU A 157 -13.95 -3.59 -9.62
C LEU A 157 -14.09 -2.27 -8.85
N ILE A 158 -13.20 -1.30 -9.09
CA ILE A 158 -13.28 0.03 -8.47
C ILE A 158 -14.58 0.70 -8.90
N ASP A 159 -14.81 0.71 -10.21
CA ASP A 159 -15.97 1.34 -10.83
C ASP A 159 -17.25 0.56 -10.50
N LEU A 160 -17.20 -0.79 -10.56
CA LEU A 160 -18.35 -1.65 -10.27
C LEU A 160 -18.88 -1.48 -8.83
N HIS A 161 -18.00 -1.32 -7.86
CA HIS A 161 -18.37 -1.22 -6.44
C HIS A 161 -18.39 0.23 -5.92
N ALA A 162 -18.10 1.21 -6.78
CA ALA A 162 -17.94 2.61 -6.39
C ALA A 162 -17.02 2.79 -5.17
N TRP A 163 -15.90 2.07 -5.17
CA TRP A 163 -14.93 2.19 -4.08
C TRP A 163 -14.14 3.48 -4.21
N LYS A 164 -13.93 4.16 -3.07
CA LYS A 164 -12.97 5.26 -2.96
C LYS A 164 -11.62 4.84 -3.52
N GLU A 165 -11.08 5.66 -4.41
CA GLU A 165 -9.82 5.35 -5.08
C GLU A 165 -8.69 6.35 -4.90
N ALA A 166 -7.47 5.84 -5.08
CA ALA A 166 -6.25 6.61 -5.20
C ALA A 166 -5.61 6.39 -6.57
N VAL A 167 -5.37 7.48 -7.30
CA VAL A 167 -4.76 7.49 -8.63
C VAL A 167 -3.34 8.05 -8.56
N VAL A 168 -2.36 7.33 -9.09
CA VAL A 168 -0.98 7.86 -9.19
C VAL A 168 -0.91 8.83 -10.36
N VAL A 169 -0.45 10.06 -10.08
CA VAL A 169 -0.30 11.13 -11.07
C VAL A 169 1.16 11.58 -11.18
N PHE A 170 1.54 12.04 -12.36
CA PHE A 170 2.91 12.41 -12.72
C PHE A 170 3.14 13.92 -12.59
N SER A 171 2.09 14.69 -12.30
CA SER A 171 2.19 16.12 -11.99
C SER A 171 0.99 16.63 -11.20
N GLU A 172 1.16 17.77 -10.52
CA GLU A 172 0.05 18.51 -9.90
C GLU A 172 -1.00 18.98 -10.92
N LYS A 173 -0.55 19.31 -12.14
CA LYS A 173 -1.46 19.67 -13.24
C LYS A 173 -2.36 18.49 -13.62
N GLU A 174 -1.81 17.29 -13.70
CA GLU A 174 -2.59 16.09 -13.98
C GLU A 174 -3.63 15.82 -12.88
N ALA A 175 -3.27 16.02 -11.60
CA ALA A 175 -4.21 15.94 -10.49
C ALA A 175 -5.37 16.94 -10.67
N ALA A 176 -5.04 18.20 -10.96
CA ALA A 176 -6.03 19.26 -11.18
C ALA A 176 -6.92 19.01 -12.41
N ASP A 177 -6.35 18.52 -13.52
CA ASP A 177 -7.09 18.17 -14.74
C ASP A 177 -8.07 17.01 -14.50
N LYS A 178 -7.80 16.17 -13.51
CA LYS A 178 -8.66 15.06 -13.07
C LYS A 178 -9.62 15.43 -11.92
N ASP A 179 -9.57 16.68 -11.45
CA ASP A 179 -10.29 17.14 -10.25
C ASP A 179 -10.00 16.29 -9.00
N LEU A 180 -8.75 15.87 -8.84
CA LEU A 180 -8.29 15.06 -7.70
C LEU A 180 -7.36 15.87 -6.80
N GLU A 181 -7.71 15.94 -5.51
CA GLU A 181 -6.81 16.50 -4.49
C GLU A 181 -5.63 15.54 -4.25
N ILE A 182 -4.42 16.08 -4.06
CA ILE A 182 -3.25 15.26 -3.74
C ILE A 182 -3.24 14.98 -2.24
N ASP A 183 -3.26 13.70 -1.84
CA ASP A 183 -3.06 13.33 -0.45
C ASP A 183 -1.56 13.41 -0.08
N HIS A 184 -1.23 14.40 0.74
CA HIS A 184 0.13 14.63 1.21
C HIS A 184 0.43 13.93 2.53
N ASP A 185 -0.59 13.42 3.22
CA ASP A 185 -0.47 13.20 4.67
C ASP A 185 -1.28 12.02 5.23
N ASP A 186 -1.81 11.20 4.32
CA ASP A 186 -2.62 9.98 4.46
C ASP A 186 -4.05 10.23 5.01
N SER A 187 -4.54 11.48 4.96
CA SER A 187 -5.88 11.85 5.46
C SER A 187 -7.01 11.37 4.59
N HIS A 188 -6.88 11.54 3.28
CA HIS A 188 -7.85 11.01 2.34
C HIS A 188 -7.87 9.48 2.40
N ALA A 189 -6.70 8.85 2.53
CA ALA A 189 -6.60 7.39 2.65
C ALA A 189 -7.28 6.83 3.90
N ALA A 190 -6.95 7.36 5.09
CA ALA A 190 -7.41 6.80 6.35
C ALA A 190 -8.84 7.21 6.75
N PHE A 191 -9.29 8.41 6.38
CA PHE A 191 -10.57 8.97 6.86
C PHE A 191 -11.42 9.63 5.77
N GLY A 192 -10.86 9.85 4.58
CA GLY A 192 -11.59 10.43 3.46
C GLY A 192 -12.58 9.46 2.83
N ALA A 193 -13.60 10.02 2.17
CA ALA A 193 -14.58 9.30 1.36
C ALA A 193 -14.46 9.62 -0.15
N LYS A 194 -13.69 10.64 -0.53
CA LYS A 194 -13.51 11.07 -1.92
C LYS A 194 -12.29 10.43 -2.54
N ASP A 195 -12.33 10.30 -3.85
CA ASP A 195 -11.18 9.91 -4.67
C ASP A 195 -10.10 10.98 -4.59
N PHE A 196 -8.84 10.56 -4.71
CA PHE A 196 -7.70 11.45 -4.59
C PHE A 196 -6.51 11.00 -5.42
N ALA A 197 -5.54 11.89 -5.56
CA ALA A 197 -4.31 11.66 -6.28
C ALA A 197 -3.14 11.38 -5.33
N LEU A 198 -2.23 10.54 -5.79
CA LEU A 198 -0.90 10.35 -5.20
C LEU A 198 0.13 10.85 -6.20
N LEU A 199 0.86 11.91 -5.84
CA LEU A 199 1.94 12.39 -6.68
C LEU A 199 3.07 11.35 -6.71
N ILE A 200 3.53 11.00 -7.91
CA ILE A 200 4.59 10.01 -8.10
C ILE A 200 5.83 10.34 -7.26
N HIS A 201 6.41 9.31 -6.64
CA HIS A 201 7.60 9.43 -5.80
C HIS A 201 8.48 8.17 -5.89
N GLY A 202 9.58 8.16 -5.14
CA GLY A 202 10.54 7.05 -5.13
C GLY A 202 11.50 7.07 -6.32
N THR A 203 12.42 6.12 -6.37
CA THR A 203 13.35 5.99 -7.51
C THR A 203 12.65 5.34 -8.69
N GLN A 204 12.81 5.92 -9.88
CA GLN A 204 12.16 5.46 -11.10
C GLN A 204 13.20 5.00 -12.15
N PRO A 205 12.82 4.13 -13.11
CA PRO A 205 13.74 3.67 -14.15
C PRO A 205 14.28 4.84 -14.97
N ALA A 206 15.59 4.87 -15.23
CA ALA A 206 16.20 5.96 -15.99
C ALA A 206 15.60 6.07 -17.40
N GLY A 207 15.27 7.29 -17.83
CA GLY A 207 14.67 7.55 -19.14
C GLY A 207 13.17 7.25 -19.24
N SER A 208 12.53 6.77 -18.16
CA SER A 208 11.08 6.60 -18.11
C SER A 208 10.36 7.94 -17.96
N ILE A 209 9.10 8.00 -18.41
CA ILE A 209 8.18 9.13 -18.17
C ILE A 209 8.13 9.46 -16.67
N ALA A 210 8.08 8.42 -15.82
CA ALA A 210 8.08 8.54 -14.37
C ALA A 210 9.34 9.25 -13.84
N SER A 211 10.51 8.92 -14.38
CA SER A 211 11.77 9.55 -13.98
C SER A 211 11.86 11.02 -14.41
N GLU A 212 11.35 11.38 -15.58
CA GLU A 212 11.31 12.77 -16.05
C GLU A 212 10.30 13.60 -15.24
N ALA A 213 9.12 13.05 -14.96
CA ALA A 213 8.13 13.65 -14.07
C ALA A 213 8.73 14.00 -12.70
N LEU A 214 9.46 13.06 -12.09
CA LEU A 214 10.12 13.29 -10.80
C LEU A 214 11.18 14.39 -10.83
N LYS A 215 11.93 14.55 -11.94
CA LYS A 215 12.89 15.64 -12.07
C LYS A 215 12.17 16.99 -12.04
N LEU A 216 11.04 17.11 -12.75
CA LEU A 216 10.23 18.33 -12.78
C LEU A 216 9.61 18.64 -11.41
N ILE A 217 9.05 17.63 -10.73
CA ILE A 217 8.50 17.76 -9.38
C ILE A 217 9.57 18.26 -8.41
N LYS A 218 10.76 17.63 -8.40
CA LYS A 218 11.87 18.05 -7.53
C LYS A 218 12.41 19.45 -7.85
N LYS A 219 12.40 19.85 -9.13
CA LYS A 219 12.80 21.20 -9.54
C LYS A 219 11.83 22.24 -9.00
N LYS A 220 10.53 21.99 -9.09
CA LYS A 220 9.48 22.87 -8.53
C LYS A 220 9.55 22.98 -7.01
N ALA A 221 9.74 21.86 -6.31
CA ALA A 221 9.81 21.85 -4.84
C ALA A 221 11.05 22.58 -4.26
N ARG A 222 12.02 22.95 -5.10
CA ARG A 222 13.23 23.70 -4.72
C ARG A 222 13.17 25.18 -5.13
N ALA A 223 12.21 25.55 -5.98
CA ALA A 223 11.99 26.91 -6.44
C ALA A 223 11.08 27.63 -5.44
#